data_AF-A0A9P8DJX4-F1
#
_entry.id   AF-A0A9P8DJX4-F1
#
_cell.length_a   1.000
_cell.length_b   1.000
_cell.length_c   1.000
_cell.angle_alpha   90.00
_cell.angle_beta   90.00
_cell.angle_gamma   90.00
#
_symmetry.space_group_name_H-M   'P 1'
#
loop_
_entity.id
_entity.type
_entity.pdbx_description
1 polymer ?
#
loop_
_entity_poly.entity_id
_entity_poly.type
_entity_poly.pdbx_seq_one_letter_code
_entity_poly.pdbx_strand_id
1 'polypeptide(L)'
;MHAVAGSVIEKQSGQPWYEFLKERILEPLGMHRTVTNRTKLPDGNAAEPYVVLDDYSLHRQKPVDTAADHTLMGSAGSVWSNVTDMKWAKAMLDRIHHEFSVLKEIPTITSHKTNITTSSIGENMYGLGFARAIIPSTELGILSLNGPQREHVIGRTSRPRLALYHNGDFVEGFEAEG
;
A
#
# COMPACT_ATOMS: atom_id res chain seq x y z
N MET A 1 -5.70 5.74 -12.27
CA MET A 1 -5.09 4.51 -12.81
C MET A 1 -5.61 3.25 -12.13
N HIS A 2 -5.64 3.17 -10.80
CA HIS A 2 -6.11 1.97 -10.07
C HIS A 2 -7.54 1.52 -10.41
N ALA A 3 -8.49 2.46 -10.55
CA ALA A 3 -9.85 2.18 -11.01
C ALA A 3 -9.91 1.40 -12.34
N VAL A 4 -9.04 1.74 -13.29
CA VAL A 4 -8.97 1.05 -14.59
C VAL A 4 -8.43 -0.37 -14.42
N ALA A 5 -7.44 -0.57 -13.55
CA ALA A 5 -6.94 -1.92 -13.26
C ALA A 5 -8.03 -2.81 -12.64
N GLY A 6 -8.84 -2.26 -11.73
CA GLY A 6 -10.04 -2.94 -11.21
C GLY A 6 -10.99 -3.36 -12.34
N SER A 7 -11.36 -2.43 -13.23
CA SER A 7 -12.25 -2.75 -14.36
C SER A 7 -11.67 -3.79 -15.32
N VAL A 8 -10.35 -3.80 -15.55
CA VAL A 8 -9.69 -4.82 -16.38
C VAL A 8 -9.78 -6.20 -15.71
N ILE A 9 -9.55 -6.28 -14.40
CA ILE A 9 -9.71 -7.53 -13.63
C ILE A 9 -11.13 -8.05 -13.76
N GLU A 10 -12.14 -7.19 -13.61
CA GLU A 10 -13.54 -7.59 -13.71
C GLU A 10 -13.88 -8.12 -15.10
N LYS A 11 -13.46 -7.40 -16.14
CA LYS A 11 -13.71 -7.80 -17.52
C LYS A 11 -13.04 -9.13 -17.88
N GLN A 12 -11.85 -9.39 -17.35
CA GLN A 12 -11.09 -10.59 -17.70
C GLN A 12 -11.42 -11.80 -16.83
N SER A 13 -11.77 -11.59 -15.57
CA SER A 13 -12.13 -12.67 -14.65
C SER A 13 -13.62 -13.03 -14.69
N GLY A 14 -14.48 -12.10 -15.11
CA GLY A 14 -15.93 -12.26 -15.08
C GLY A 14 -16.55 -12.08 -13.69
N GLN A 15 -15.77 -11.64 -12.69
CA GLN A 15 -16.23 -11.40 -11.32
C GLN A 15 -15.74 -10.06 -10.78
N PRO A 16 -16.39 -9.50 -9.73
CA PRO A 16 -15.98 -8.22 -9.15
C PRO A 16 -14.51 -8.23 -8.68
N TRP A 17 -13.82 -7.10 -8.82
CA TRP A 17 -12.38 -7.03 -8.52
C TRP A 17 -12.07 -7.43 -7.06
N TYR A 18 -12.97 -7.11 -6.13
CA TYR A 18 -12.81 -7.41 -4.71
C TYR A 18 -12.97 -8.89 -4.38
N GLU A 19 -13.86 -9.62 -5.08
CA GLU A 19 -13.97 -11.07 -4.95
C GLU A 19 -12.73 -11.74 -5.55
N PHE A 20 -12.26 -11.26 -6.71
CA PHE A 20 -11.01 -11.73 -7.29
C PHE A 20 -9.82 -11.51 -6.35
N LEU A 21 -9.70 -10.32 -5.74
CA LEU A 21 -8.65 -10.04 -4.75
C LEU A 21 -8.74 -11.01 -3.57
N LYS A 22 -9.95 -11.22 -3.04
CA LYS A 22 -10.18 -12.12 -1.92
C LYS A 22 -9.74 -13.54 -2.23
N GLU A 23 -10.26 -14.13 -3.30
CA GLU A 23 -10.00 -15.52 -3.68
C GLU A 23 -8.56 -15.80 -4.10
N ARG A 24 -7.93 -14.84 -4.78
CA ARG A 24 -6.61 -15.05 -5.41
C ARG A 24 -5.46 -14.62 -4.53
N ILE A 25 -5.68 -13.72 -3.57
CA ILE A 25 -4.63 -13.12 -2.76
C ILE A 25 -4.93 -13.24 -1.26
N LEU A 26 -6.06 -12.72 -0.78
CA LEU A 26 -6.32 -12.63 0.67
C LEU A 26 -6.49 -14.00 1.32
N GLU A 27 -7.34 -14.87 0.76
CA GLU A 27 -7.58 -16.21 1.29
C GLU A 27 -6.33 -17.11 1.21
N PRO A 28 -5.58 -17.18 0.08
CA PRO A 28 -4.34 -17.95 0.03
C PRO A 28 -3.25 -17.48 1.00
N LEU A 29 -3.26 -16.20 1.40
CA LEU A 29 -2.36 -15.66 2.41
C LEU A 29 -2.90 -15.79 3.84
N GLY A 30 -4.14 -16.24 4.01
CA GLY A 30 -4.82 -16.32 5.30
C GLY A 30 -5.06 -14.95 5.93
N MET A 31 -5.43 -13.95 5.12
CA MET A 31 -5.75 -12.58 5.52
C MET A 31 -7.27 -12.42 5.77
N HIS A 32 -7.83 -13.26 6.63
CA HIS A 32 -9.30 -13.41 6.77
C HIS A 32 -10.02 -12.21 7.41
N ARG A 33 -9.29 -11.29 8.04
CA ARG A 33 -9.84 -10.03 8.58
C ARG A 33 -9.57 -8.85 7.64
N THR A 34 -8.97 -9.09 6.47
CA THR A 34 -8.75 -8.06 5.45
C THR A 34 -9.95 -8.01 4.51
N VAL A 35 -10.55 -6.84 4.39
CA VAL A 35 -11.77 -6.62 3.60
C VAL A 35 -11.65 -5.35 2.76
N THR A 36 -12.47 -5.24 1.73
CA THR A 36 -12.46 -4.10 0.79
C THR A 36 -13.57 -3.08 1.08
N ASN A 37 -14.31 -3.28 2.17
CA ASN A 37 -15.36 -2.39 2.65
C ASN A 37 -15.47 -2.48 4.17
N ARG A 38 -15.49 -1.33 4.84
CA ARG A 38 -15.61 -1.21 6.30
C ARG A 38 -16.81 -1.96 6.86
N THR A 39 -17.95 -1.95 6.17
CA THR A 39 -19.18 -2.65 6.59
C THR A 39 -19.05 -4.17 6.58
N LYS A 40 -18.02 -4.72 5.92
CA LYS A 40 -17.72 -6.15 5.87
C LYS A 40 -16.72 -6.60 6.95
N LEU A 41 -16.26 -5.69 7.82
CA LEU A 41 -15.39 -6.07 8.93
C LEU A 41 -16.10 -7.11 9.82
N PRO A 42 -15.39 -8.17 10.24
CA PRO A 42 -16.01 -9.30 10.94
C PRO A 42 -16.40 -8.97 12.39
N ASP A 43 -15.87 -7.88 12.95
CA ASP A 43 -16.03 -7.48 14.33
C ASP A 43 -15.97 -5.94 14.44
N GLY A 44 -16.23 -5.41 15.65
CA GLY A 44 -16.19 -3.98 15.93
C GLY A 44 -14.78 -3.38 16.08
N ASN A 45 -13.72 -4.14 15.77
CA ASN A 45 -12.34 -3.66 15.89
C ASN A 45 -11.93 -2.86 14.64
N ALA A 46 -12.59 -1.72 14.47
CA ALA A 46 -12.28 -0.73 13.46
C ALA A 46 -11.64 0.49 14.14
N ALA A 47 -10.49 0.93 13.64
CA ALA A 47 -9.92 2.20 14.06
C ALA A 47 -10.84 3.34 13.61
N GLU A 48 -10.86 4.41 14.40
CA GLU A 48 -11.65 5.61 14.11
C GLU A 48 -10.73 6.69 13.52
N PRO A 49 -11.15 7.39 12.48
CA PRO A 49 -10.35 8.44 11.87
C PRO A 49 -10.32 9.71 12.71
N TYR A 50 -9.15 10.38 12.75
CA TYR A 50 -8.96 11.67 13.42
C TYR A 50 -8.22 12.65 12.53
N VAL A 51 -8.58 13.93 12.64
CA VAL A 51 -7.84 15.05 12.05
C VAL A 51 -7.47 16.06 13.13
N VAL A 52 -6.40 16.81 12.87
CA VAL A 52 -5.96 17.94 13.69
C VAL A 52 -6.50 19.22 13.06
N LEU A 53 -7.21 20.04 13.83
CA LEU A 53 -7.66 21.36 13.39
C LEU A 53 -6.57 22.42 13.57
N ASP A 54 -6.81 23.63 13.05
CA ASP A 54 -5.87 24.77 13.15
C ASP A 54 -5.51 25.16 14.59
N ASP A 55 -6.38 24.86 15.56
CA ASP A 55 -6.15 25.08 16.99
C ASP A 55 -5.43 23.90 17.68
N TYR A 56 -4.92 22.94 16.91
CA TYR A 56 -4.26 21.71 17.34
C TYR A 56 -5.17 20.72 18.09
N SER A 57 -6.48 20.95 18.13
CA SER A 57 -7.40 20.00 18.72
C SER A 57 -7.62 18.79 17.81
N LEU A 58 -7.82 17.62 18.44
CA LEU A 58 -8.13 16.38 17.75
C LEU A 58 -9.64 16.26 17.53
N HIS A 59 -10.02 16.08 16.28
CA HIS A 59 -11.41 15.91 15.88
C HIS A 59 -11.62 14.56 15.22
N ARG A 60 -12.51 13.75 15.80
CA ARG A 60 -12.94 12.49 15.18
C ARG A 60 -13.73 12.80 13.92
N GLN A 61 -13.34 12.20 12.80
CA GLN A 61 -14.11 12.30 11.57
C GLN A 61 -15.21 11.25 11.51
N LYS A 62 -16.29 11.58 10.80
CA LYS A 62 -17.28 10.57 10.43
C LYS A 62 -16.70 9.76 9.26
N PRO A 63 -16.69 8.43 9.34
CA PRO A 63 -16.28 7.60 8.21
C PRO A 63 -17.11 7.93 6.98
N VAL A 64 -16.48 8.13 5.84
CA VAL A 64 -17.16 8.29 4.55
C VAL A 64 -16.80 7.10 3.69
N ASP A 65 -17.79 6.36 3.20
CA ASP A 65 -17.52 5.15 2.41
C ASP A 65 -17.22 5.52 0.93
N THR A 66 -16.32 6.49 0.71
CA THR A 66 -15.91 6.97 -0.62
C THR A 66 -15.11 5.93 -1.39
N ALA A 67 -14.22 5.20 -0.70
CA ALA A 67 -13.55 4.00 -1.21
C ALA A 67 -14.14 2.75 -0.56
N ALA A 68 -14.98 2.04 -1.31
CA ALA A 68 -15.55 0.75 -0.93
C ALA A 68 -15.68 -0.14 -2.17
N ASP A 69 -15.90 -1.44 -1.98
CA ASP A 69 -16.02 -2.48 -3.02
C ASP A 69 -16.57 -2.03 -4.38
N HIS A 70 -17.75 -1.40 -4.35
CA HIS A 70 -18.56 -1.08 -5.52
C HIS A 70 -18.41 0.39 -5.94
N THR A 71 -17.51 1.15 -5.31
CA THR A 71 -17.26 2.54 -5.68
C THR A 71 -16.12 2.63 -6.68
N LEU A 72 -16.12 3.72 -7.46
CA LEU A 72 -15.06 4.02 -8.43
C LEU A 72 -13.67 4.07 -7.77
N MET A 73 -13.61 4.48 -6.50
CA MET A 73 -12.38 4.59 -5.72
C MET A 73 -12.02 3.31 -4.96
N GLY A 74 -12.87 2.27 -5.02
CA GLY A 74 -12.68 1.01 -4.29
C GLY A 74 -11.30 0.41 -4.49
N SER A 75 -10.98 0.08 -5.73
CA SER A 75 -9.67 -0.48 -6.11
C SER A 75 -8.47 0.44 -5.87
N ALA A 76 -8.68 1.72 -5.52
CA ALA A 76 -7.62 2.69 -5.23
C ALA A 76 -7.27 2.79 -3.74
N GLY A 77 -8.17 2.41 -2.82
CA GLY A 77 -7.93 2.66 -1.39
C GLY A 77 -8.89 2.01 -0.41
N SER A 78 -9.70 1.04 -0.82
CA SER A 78 -10.73 0.48 0.07
C SER A 78 -10.30 -0.72 0.90
N VAL A 79 -9.01 -1.07 0.95
CA VAL A 79 -8.55 -2.23 1.71
C VAL A 79 -8.38 -1.87 3.19
N TRP A 80 -9.18 -2.49 4.04
CA TRP A 80 -9.10 -2.46 5.49
C TRP A 80 -8.39 -3.73 5.97
N SER A 81 -7.34 -3.57 6.77
CA SER A 81 -6.51 -4.68 7.25
C SER A 81 -6.06 -4.43 8.70
N ASN A 82 -5.40 -5.42 9.29
CA ASN A 82 -4.65 -5.29 10.53
C ASN A 82 -3.20 -5.77 10.32
N VAL A 83 -2.32 -5.45 11.26
CA VAL A 83 -0.88 -5.78 11.17
C VAL A 83 -0.64 -7.29 11.04
N THR A 84 -1.39 -8.12 11.77
CA THR A 84 -1.27 -9.59 11.72
C THR A 84 -1.66 -10.16 10.35
N ASP A 85 -2.59 -9.50 9.66
CA ASP A 85 -3.05 -9.88 8.33
C ASP A 85 -2.17 -9.35 7.21
N MET A 86 -1.26 -8.39 7.43
CA MET A 86 -0.36 -7.84 6.39
C MET A 86 0.75 -8.82 5.95
N LYS A 87 0.41 -10.10 5.82
CA LYS A 87 1.25 -11.22 5.38
C LYS A 87 1.72 -11.10 3.93
N TRP A 88 1.10 -10.22 3.14
CA TRP A 88 1.55 -9.91 1.79
C TRP A 88 3.01 -9.42 1.77
N ALA A 89 3.47 -8.70 2.81
CA ALA A 89 4.84 -8.22 2.91
C ALA A 89 5.84 -9.39 2.99
N LYS A 90 5.54 -10.40 3.82
CA LYS A 90 6.34 -11.64 3.86
C LYS A 90 6.29 -12.36 2.52
N ALA A 91 5.11 -12.53 1.93
CA ALA A 91 4.96 -13.21 0.64
C ALA A 91 5.72 -12.50 -0.50
N MET A 92 5.86 -11.18 -0.43
CA MET A 92 6.71 -10.41 -1.35
C MET A 92 8.19 -10.72 -1.12
N LEU A 93 8.65 -10.72 0.13
CA LEU A 93 10.03 -11.04 0.48
C LEU A 93 10.39 -12.47 0.05
N ASP A 94 9.56 -13.45 0.38
CA ASP A 94 9.72 -14.85 -0.04
C ASP A 94 9.91 -14.91 -1.57
N ARG A 95 9.07 -14.21 -2.34
CA ARG A 95 9.20 -14.18 -3.80
C ARG A 95 10.48 -13.51 -4.29
N ILE A 96 10.90 -12.40 -3.67
CA ILE A 96 12.15 -11.70 -4.00
C ILE A 96 13.36 -12.61 -3.74
N HIS A 97 13.28 -13.45 -2.71
CA HIS A 97 14.28 -14.45 -2.38
C HIS A 97 14.16 -15.76 -3.20
N HIS A 98 13.31 -15.77 -4.23
CA HIS A 98 13.05 -16.91 -5.10
C HIS A 98 12.43 -18.12 -4.37
N GLU A 99 11.79 -17.89 -3.23
CA GLU A 99 11.02 -18.88 -2.51
C GLU A 99 9.59 -18.97 -3.08
N PHE A 100 8.86 -20.01 -2.67
CA PHE A 100 7.47 -20.16 -3.06
C PHE A 100 6.62 -19.00 -2.50
N SER A 101 5.80 -18.40 -3.35
CA SER A 101 4.84 -17.38 -2.97
C SER A 101 3.64 -17.42 -3.90
N VAL A 102 2.47 -17.14 -3.33
CA VAL A 102 1.22 -16.94 -4.10
C VAL A 102 1.30 -15.68 -4.96
N LEU A 103 2.13 -14.71 -4.57
CA LEU A 103 2.39 -13.48 -5.31
C LEU A 103 3.47 -13.74 -6.37
N LYS A 104 3.04 -14.10 -7.58
CA LYS A 104 3.96 -14.54 -8.64
C LYS A 104 4.66 -13.38 -9.35
N GLU A 105 3.95 -12.28 -9.59
CA GLU A 105 4.44 -11.18 -10.43
C GLU A 105 5.22 -10.11 -9.67
N ILE A 106 5.71 -10.39 -8.45
CA ILE A 106 6.50 -9.43 -7.67
C ILE A 106 7.71 -8.88 -8.43
N PRO A 107 8.49 -9.67 -9.20
CA PRO A 107 9.57 -9.10 -10.01
C PRO A 107 9.06 -8.08 -11.04
N THR A 108 7.91 -8.33 -11.67
CA THR A 108 7.28 -7.41 -12.63
C THR A 108 6.76 -6.15 -11.93
N ILE A 109 6.02 -6.33 -10.83
CA ILE A 109 5.41 -5.26 -10.02
C ILE A 109 6.48 -4.32 -9.48
N THR A 110 7.58 -4.89 -8.98
CA THR A 110 8.66 -4.12 -8.36
C THR A 110 9.75 -3.74 -9.35
N SER A 111 9.65 -4.05 -10.64
CA SER A 111 10.68 -3.60 -11.60
C SER A 111 10.53 -2.11 -11.93
N HIS A 112 11.62 -1.51 -12.40
CA HIS A 112 11.70 -0.10 -12.77
C HIS A 112 10.68 0.26 -13.86
N LYS A 113 9.75 1.19 -13.58
CA LYS A 113 8.80 1.71 -14.58
C LYS A 113 9.00 3.19 -14.88
N THR A 114 9.14 4.01 -13.84
CA THR A 114 9.37 5.44 -13.98
C THR A 114 10.28 5.96 -12.87
N ASN A 115 11.03 7.02 -13.15
CA ASN A 115 11.79 7.72 -12.12
C ASN A 115 10.82 8.52 -11.25
N ILE A 116 11.05 8.49 -9.93
CA ILE A 116 10.36 9.38 -8.99
C ILE A 116 11.14 10.70 -8.89
N THR A 117 12.46 10.59 -8.75
CA THR A 117 13.38 11.73 -8.73
C THR A 117 14.75 11.30 -9.26
N THR A 118 15.53 12.28 -9.71
CA THR A 118 16.94 12.12 -10.08
C THR A 118 17.86 12.90 -9.14
N SER A 119 17.34 13.41 -8.03
CA SER A 119 18.06 14.24 -7.06
C SER A 119 19.10 13.49 -6.22
N SER A 120 19.14 12.16 -6.27
CA SER A 120 20.11 11.35 -5.54
C SER A 120 20.87 10.38 -6.44
N ILE A 121 22.05 9.97 -5.97
CA ILE A 121 22.95 9.04 -6.68
C ILE A 121 22.36 7.62 -6.68
N GLY A 122 21.58 7.27 -5.67
CA GLY A 122 20.89 5.99 -5.56
C GLY A 122 19.65 5.92 -6.44
N GLU A 123 19.19 4.70 -6.72
CA GLU A 123 17.92 4.48 -7.41
C GLU A 123 16.78 5.17 -6.64
N ASN A 124 15.89 5.88 -7.36
CA ASN A 124 14.60 6.36 -6.86
C ASN A 124 13.54 6.17 -7.96
N MET A 125 12.91 5.00 -7.96
CA MET A 125 12.03 4.59 -9.05
C MET A 125 10.70 4.10 -8.53
N TYR A 126 9.68 4.22 -9.36
CA TYR A 126 8.35 3.69 -9.10
C TYR A 126 8.11 2.47 -9.98
N GLY A 127 7.62 1.41 -9.35
CA GLY A 127 7.09 0.21 -9.98
C GLY A 127 5.58 0.34 -10.23
N LEU A 128 4.88 -0.79 -10.13
CA LEU A 128 3.42 -0.82 -10.10
C LEU A 128 2.96 -0.81 -8.64
N GLY A 129 2.68 0.38 -8.10
CA GLY A 129 2.24 0.55 -6.71
C GLY A 129 3.40 0.74 -5.72
N PHE A 130 4.57 0.15 -5.93
CA PHE A 130 5.70 0.26 -5.01
C PHE A 130 6.76 1.25 -5.46
N ALA A 131 7.24 2.07 -4.54
CA ALA A 131 8.46 2.84 -4.72
C ALA A 131 9.69 2.01 -4.34
N ARG A 132 10.81 2.39 -4.94
CA ARG A 132 12.11 1.73 -4.83
C ARG A 132 13.14 2.80 -4.52
N ALA A 133 13.93 2.57 -3.48
CA ALA A 133 15.04 3.44 -3.12
C ALA A 133 16.26 2.60 -2.73
N ILE A 134 17.46 3.02 -3.12
CA ILE A 134 18.69 2.45 -2.53
C ILE A 134 19.04 3.25 -1.28
N ILE A 135 19.01 2.60 -0.11
CA ILE A 135 19.57 3.17 1.12
C ILE A 135 21.09 2.92 1.16
N PRO A 136 21.94 3.81 1.73
CA PRO A 136 21.56 5.04 2.43
C PRO A 136 20.93 6.10 1.53
N SER A 137 19.83 6.73 1.97
CA SER A 137 19.08 7.72 1.16
C SER A 137 18.42 8.79 2.01
N THR A 138 18.31 9.99 1.45
CA THR A 138 17.53 11.14 1.95
C THR A 138 16.18 11.27 1.23
N GLU A 139 15.90 10.41 0.25
CA GLU A 139 14.70 10.48 -0.59
C GLU A 139 13.64 9.44 -0.21
N LEU A 140 13.90 8.60 0.81
CA LEU A 140 12.90 7.66 1.31
C LEU A 140 11.70 8.45 1.86
N GLY A 141 10.49 8.03 1.50
CA GLY A 141 9.26 8.74 1.85
C GLY A 141 8.84 9.83 0.87
N ILE A 142 9.53 10.03 -0.27
CA ILE A 142 9.18 11.08 -1.25
C ILE A 142 7.72 11.05 -1.78
N LEU A 143 7.04 9.90 -1.68
CA LEU A 143 5.63 9.75 -2.05
C LEU A 143 4.66 9.96 -0.88
N SER A 144 5.16 10.06 0.36
CA SER A 144 4.37 10.37 1.55
C SER A 144 4.01 11.86 1.56
N LEU A 145 2.90 12.21 2.20
CA LEU A 145 2.56 13.60 2.51
C LEU A 145 3.57 14.25 3.44
N ASN A 146 4.26 13.45 4.26
CA ASN A 146 5.36 13.90 5.10
C ASN A 146 6.60 14.30 4.29
N GLY A 147 6.65 13.94 3.00
CA GLY A 147 7.76 14.20 2.10
C GLY A 147 9.00 13.35 2.40
N PRO A 148 10.08 13.54 1.61
CA PRO A 148 11.33 12.82 1.81
C PRO A 148 12.05 13.30 3.07
N GLN A 149 12.71 12.37 3.78
CA GLN A 149 13.53 12.64 4.97
C GLN A 149 14.85 13.34 4.61
N ARG A 150 14.80 14.54 4.04
CA ARG A 150 16.00 15.24 3.53
C ARG A 150 17.02 15.61 4.62
N GLU A 151 16.53 15.78 5.84
CA GLU A 151 17.36 16.10 7.01
C GLU A 151 18.00 14.86 7.64
N HIS A 152 17.52 13.65 7.28
CA HIS A 152 17.96 12.39 7.89
C HIS A 152 18.34 11.34 6.84
N VAL A 153 19.57 10.84 6.90
CA VAL A 153 20.01 9.75 6.00
C VAL A 153 19.53 8.41 6.55
N ILE A 154 18.46 7.86 5.98
CA ILE A 154 17.97 6.53 6.34
C ILE A 154 19.01 5.48 5.91
N GLY A 155 19.39 4.59 6.82
CA GLY A 155 20.39 3.55 6.55
C GLY A 155 21.83 4.06 6.53
N ARG A 156 22.15 5.24 7.08
CA ARG A 156 23.49 5.87 7.08
C ARG A 156 24.67 4.93 7.40
N THR A 157 24.47 3.98 8.32
CA THR A 157 25.49 3.03 8.78
C THR A 157 25.40 1.65 8.12
N SER A 158 24.45 1.47 7.19
CA SER A 158 24.21 0.21 6.48
C SER A 158 24.95 0.15 5.15
N ARG A 159 25.29 -1.06 4.71
CA ARG A 159 25.68 -1.30 3.31
C ARG A 159 24.53 -0.91 2.37
N PRO A 160 24.82 -0.55 1.10
CA PRO A 160 23.78 -0.27 0.12
C PRO A 160 22.76 -1.40 0.01
N ARG A 161 21.48 -1.08 0.15
CA ARG A 161 20.37 -2.04 0.04
C ARG A 161 19.19 -1.42 -0.68
N LEU A 162 18.49 -2.24 -1.44
CA LEU A 162 17.19 -1.87 -2.00
C LEU A 162 16.14 -1.89 -0.88
N ALA A 163 15.44 -0.77 -0.74
CA ALA A 163 14.22 -0.63 0.02
C ALA A 163 13.04 -0.53 -0.96
N LEU A 164 12.00 -1.31 -0.70
CA LEU A 164 10.69 -1.16 -1.33
C LEU A 164 9.77 -0.53 -0.30
N TYR A 165 8.97 0.44 -0.72
CA TYR A 165 8.01 1.08 0.18
C TYR A 165 6.76 1.53 -0.57
N HIS A 166 5.66 1.62 0.16
CA HIS A 166 4.40 2.19 -0.29
C HIS A 166 3.79 2.97 0.87
N ASN A 167 3.25 4.15 0.56
CA ASN A 167 2.52 4.95 1.53
C ASN A 167 1.08 5.06 1.07
N GLY A 168 0.16 4.84 1.99
CA GLY A 168 -1.24 5.16 1.84
C GLY A 168 -1.59 6.25 2.85
N ASP A 169 -2.19 7.33 2.36
CA ASP A 169 -2.95 8.23 3.20
C ASP A 169 -4.36 8.32 2.64
N PHE A 170 -5.32 8.31 3.54
CA PHE A 170 -6.71 8.54 3.19
C PHE A 170 -7.12 9.87 3.82
N VAL A 171 -7.77 10.73 3.03
CA VAL A 171 -8.21 12.08 3.41
C VAL A 171 -9.05 12.12 4.70
N GLU A 172 -9.54 10.95 5.12
CA GLU A 172 -10.28 10.76 6.35
C GLU A 172 -9.39 10.63 7.60
N GLY A 173 -8.06 10.65 7.50
CA GLY A 173 -7.15 10.58 8.67
C GLY A 173 -6.68 9.18 9.00
N PHE A 174 -6.53 8.32 8.00
CA PHE A 174 -5.85 7.03 8.12
C PHE A 174 -4.54 7.04 7.34
N GLU A 175 -3.44 6.75 8.03
CA GLU A 175 -2.12 6.64 7.43
C GLU A 175 -1.62 5.19 7.54
N ALA A 176 -1.05 4.69 6.44
CA ALA A 176 -0.40 3.41 6.35
C ALA A 176 0.96 3.58 5.68
N GLU A 177 2.03 3.21 6.38
CA GLU A 177 3.39 3.17 5.85
C GLU A 177 3.88 1.71 5.87
N GLY A 178 4.47 1.25 4.76
CA GLY A 178 4.97 -0.13 4.63
C GLY A 178 6.10 -0.27 3.62
#